data_AF-A0A3D3W186-F1
#
_entry.id   AF-A0A3D3W186-F1
#
_cell.length_a   1.000
_cell.length_b   1.000
_cell.length_c   1.000
_cell.angle_alpha   90.00
_cell.angle_beta   90.00
_cell.angle_gamma   90.00
#
_symmetry.space_group_name_H-M   'P 1'
#
loop_
_entity.id
_entity.type
_entity.pdbx_description
1 polymer ?
#
loop_
_entity_poly.entity_id
_entity_poly.type
_entity_poly.pdbx_seq_one_letter_code
_entity_poly.pdbx_strand_id
1 'polypeptide(L)'
;MNPKWLLVATFVAGAALSWGVYVPLVHLATKNIGSNLRAFLMVGVAYFLVAVLVPSLFIFVLKSDPTAKPNVNWATGSLLWGLLAGISGAIGALCVIFATRDAVALTNPITGPLLVAPLVFAGAPIINTIASMTIFAHGQKLPAPAPQFYAGLVIAALGMVMVMVYKPVAPTPAKGAAPAAAAPATTNPDSPAKP
;
A
#
# COMPACT_ATOMS: atom_id res chain seq x y z
N MET A 1 21.86 -21.29 5.09
CA MET A 1 20.43 -21.19 4.72
C MET A 1 20.20 -21.94 3.41
N ASN A 2 19.12 -22.70 3.28
CA ASN A 2 18.74 -23.32 2.00
C ASN A 2 18.62 -22.22 0.93
N PRO A 3 19.21 -22.35 -0.28
CA PRO A 3 19.12 -21.33 -1.34
C PRO A 3 17.67 -20.97 -1.69
N LYS A 4 16.71 -21.89 -1.52
CA LYS A 4 15.27 -21.60 -1.70
C LYS A 4 14.73 -20.59 -0.69
N TRP A 5 15.20 -20.63 0.55
CA TRP A 5 14.81 -19.66 1.58
C TRP A 5 15.39 -18.27 1.32
N LEU A 6 16.57 -18.17 0.68
CA LEU A 6 17.12 -16.89 0.26
C LEU A 6 16.26 -16.24 -0.85
N LEU A 7 15.80 -17.03 -1.82
CA LEU A 7 14.88 -16.55 -2.86
C LEU A 7 13.55 -16.07 -2.26
N VAL A 8 12.97 -16.85 -1.35
CA VAL A 8 11.75 -16.43 -0.62
C VAL A 8 11.98 -15.11 0.11
N ALA A 9 13.06 -14.99 0.88
CA ALA A 9 13.39 -13.76 1.59
C ALA A 9 13.56 -12.56 0.64
N THR A 10 14.13 -12.78 -0.54
CA THR A 10 14.30 -11.74 -1.56
C THR A 10 12.96 -11.23 -2.09
N PHE A 11 12.02 -12.12 -2.43
CA PHE A 11 10.69 -11.70 -2.88
C PHE A 11 9.86 -11.07 -1.75
N VAL A 12 9.99 -11.56 -0.52
CA VAL A 12 9.37 -10.94 0.65
C VAL A 12 9.92 -9.53 0.87
N ALA A 13 11.24 -9.34 0.79
CA ALA A 13 11.85 -8.03 0.90
C ALA A 13 11.41 -7.11 -0.25
N GLY A 14 11.37 -7.61 -1.48
CA GLY A 14 10.88 -6.84 -2.64
C GLY A 14 9.41 -6.42 -2.48
N ALA A 15 8.56 -7.30 -1.96
CA ALA A 15 7.17 -6.98 -1.65
C ALA A 15 7.08 -5.92 -0.53
N ALA A 16 7.84 -6.08 0.55
CA ALA A 16 7.87 -5.13 1.66
C ALA A 16 8.36 -3.75 1.23
N LEU A 17 9.39 -3.69 0.38
CA LEU A 17 9.89 -2.44 -0.19
C LEU A 17 8.84 -1.78 -1.08
N SER A 18 8.23 -2.54 -1.99
CA SER A 18 7.22 -2.03 -2.93
C SER A 18 5.99 -1.47 -2.21
N TRP A 19 5.47 -2.21 -1.23
CA TRP A 19 4.33 -1.77 -0.42
C TRP A 19 4.70 -0.69 0.61
N GLY A 20 5.94 -0.69 1.09
CA GLY A 20 6.45 0.34 2.01
C GLY A 20 6.49 1.73 1.37
N VAL A 21 6.92 1.82 0.10
CA VAL A 21 6.93 3.10 -0.65
C VAL A 21 5.58 3.45 -1.27
N TYR A 22 4.66 2.49 -1.37
CA TYR A 22 3.34 2.68 -1.98
C TYR A 22 2.53 3.80 -1.32
N VAL A 23 2.36 3.80 0.00
CA VAL A 23 1.52 4.80 0.69
C VAL A 23 2.06 6.23 0.51
N PRO A 24 3.36 6.50 0.70
CA PRO A 24 3.94 7.81 0.39
C PRO A 24 3.78 8.24 -1.08
N LEU A 25 4.04 7.33 -2.04
CA LEU A 25 3.89 7.64 -3.47
C LEU A 25 2.46 7.99 -3.84
N VAL A 26 1.51 7.23 -3.31
CA VAL A 26 0.09 7.46 -3.54
C VAL A 26 -0.37 8.76 -2.89
N HIS A 27 0.07 9.07 -1.67
CA HIS A 27 -0.19 10.36 -1.03
C HIS A 27 0.37 11.53 -1.86
N LEU A 28 1.59 11.39 -2.40
CA LEU A 28 2.17 12.39 -3.27
C LEU A 28 1.36 12.57 -4.57
N ALA A 29 0.93 11.47 -5.18
CA ALA A 29 0.10 11.49 -6.38
C ALA A 29 -1.27 12.16 -6.10
N THR A 30 -1.93 11.80 -5.00
CA THR A 30 -3.23 12.39 -4.64
C THR A 30 -3.12 13.89 -4.37
N LYS A 31 -2.04 14.32 -3.69
CA LYS A 31 -1.73 15.72 -3.43
C LYS A 31 -1.48 16.51 -4.72
N ASN A 32 -0.62 16.00 -5.60
CA ASN A 32 -0.22 16.72 -6.82
C ASN A 32 -1.32 16.76 -7.88
N ILE A 33 -2.13 15.70 -7.97
CA ILE A 33 -3.27 15.63 -8.89
C ILE A 33 -4.48 16.39 -8.33
N GLY A 34 -4.58 16.53 -7.01
CA GLY A 34 -5.74 17.08 -6.32
C GLY A 34 -6.98 16.16 -6.36
N SER A 35 -6.81 14.88 -6.71
CA SER A 35 -7.91 13.92 -6.79
C SER A 35 -7.48 12.50 -6.46
N ASN A 36 -8.02 11.98 -5.36
CA ASN A 36 -7.75 10.61 -4.90
C ASN A 36 -8.18 9.54 -5.90
N LEU A 37 -9.32 9.72 -6.56
CA LEU A 37 -9.84 8.74 -7.51
C LEU A 37 -9.03 8.74 -8.81
N ARG A 38 -8.52 9.90 -9.26
CA ARG A 38 -7.61 9.95 -10.42
C ARG A 38 -6.26 9.32 -10.11
N ALA A 39 -5.73 9.53 -8.90
CA ALA A 39 -4.53 8.83 -8.45
C ALA A 39 -4.77 7.31 -8.37
N PHE A 40 -5.90 6.87 -7.82
CA PHE A 40 -6.27 5.45 -7.79
C PHE A 40 -6.44 4.85 -9.19
N LEU A 41 -7.01 5.60 -10.14
CA LEU A 41 -7.10 5.17 -11.54
C LEU A 41 -5.71 4.87 -12.12
N MET A 42 -4.70 5.70 -11.83
CA MET A 42 -3.33 5.45 -12.26
C MET A 42 -2.70 4.22 -11.59
N VAL A 43 -3.06 3.93 -10.33
CA VAL A 43 -2.71 2.64 -9.68
C VAL A 43 -3.36 1.48 -10.43
N GLY A 44 -4.62 1.62 -10.85
CA GLY A 44 -5.32 0.63 -11.68
C GLY A 44 -4.64 0.39 -13.03
N VAL A 45 -4.21 1.46 -13.71
CA VAL A 45 -3.42 1.36 -14.95
C VAL A 45 -2.12 0.59 -14.70
N ALA A 46 -1.39 0.90 -13.63
CA ALA A 46 -0.19 0.17 -13.27
C ALA A 46 -0.46 -1.32 -12.99
N TYR A 47 -1.59 -1.66 -12.36
CA TYR A 47 -2.00 -3.05 -12.15
C TYR A 47 -2.29 -3.76 -13.46
N PHE A 48 -2.92 -3.11 -14.43
CA PHE A 48 -3.08 -3.69 -15.76
C PHE A 48 -1.72 -3.96 -16.42
N LEU A 49 -0.82 -2.97 -16.42
CA LEU A 49 0.50 -3.11 -17.03
C LEU A 49 1.31 -4.26 -16.41
N VAL A 50 1.30 -4.39 -15.09
CA VAL A 50 2.10 -5.41 -14.41
C VAL A 50 1.36 -6.74 -14.32
N ALA A 51 0.13 -6.77 -13.81
CA ALA A 51 -0.59 -8.01 -13.52
C ALA A 51 -1.21 -8.66 -14.77
N VAL A 52 -1.40 -7.92 -15.87
CA VAL A 52 -1.91 -8.48 -17.13
C VAL A 52 -0.78 -8.66 -18.14
N LEU A 53 -0.03 -7.60 -18.45
CA LEU A 53 0.93 -7.67 -19.57
C LEU A 53 2.14 -8.54 -19.24
N VAL A 54 2.67 -8.49 -18.01
CA VAL A 54 3.85 -9.31 -17.66
C VAL A 54 3.53 -10.81 -17.71
N PRO A 55 2.47 -11.34 -17.06
CA PRO A 55 2.11 -12.74 -17.20
C PRO A 55 1.78 -13.11 -18.65
N SER A 56 1.08 -12.23 -19.39
CA SER A 56 0.73 -12.50 -20.80
C SER A 56 1.96 -12.65 -21.68
N LEU A 57 3.00 -11.84 -21.45
CA LEU A 57 4.28 -11.96 -22.13
C LEU A 57 4.94 -13.32 -21.85
N PHE A 58 5.04 -13.72 -20.58
CA PHE A 58 5.68 -15.00 -20.22
C PHE A 58 4.90 -16.22 -20.71
N ILE A 59 3.57 -16.21 -20.58
CA ILE A 59 2.70 -17.34 -20.90
C ILE A 59 2.50 -17.47 -22.42
N PHE A 60 2.09 -16.39 -23.09
CA PHE A 60 1.62 -16.48 -24.49
C PHE A 60 2.72 -16.18 -25.51
N VAL A 61 3.62 -15.25 -25.20
CA VAL A 61 4.67 -14.83 -26.15
C VAL A 61 5.92 -15.67 -25.97
N LEU A 62 6.46 -15.73 -24.75
CA LEU A 62 7.69 -16.46 -24.45
C LEU A 62 7.45 -17.96 -24.22
N LYS A 63 6.20 -18.38 -23.99
CA LYS A 63 5.82 -19.77 -23.67
C LYS A 63 6.69 -20.40 -22.57
N SER A 64 7.13 -19.56 -21.63
CA SER A 64 8.12 -19.86 -20.61
C SER A 64 7.59 -19.35 -19.29
N ASP A 65 6.63 -20.08 -18.72
CA ASP A 65 6.16 -19.83 -17.36
C ASP A 65 7.08 -20.57 -16.36
N PRO A 66 7.94 -19.85 -15.60
CA PRO A 66 8.84 -20.46 -14.64
C PRO A 66 8.12 -21.09 -13.43
N THR A 67 6.83 -20.83 -13.28
CA THR A 67 6.00 -21.26 -12.15
C THR A 67 5.02 -22.39 -12.51
N ALA A 68 4.86 -22.68 -13.80
CA ALA A 68 3.95 -23.71 -14.28
C ALA A 68 4.37 -25.12 -13.84
N LYS A 69 3.41 -25.87 -13.31
CA LYS A 69 3.55 -27.32 -13.07
C LYS A 69 3.09 -28.10 -14.31
N PRO A 70 3.49 -29.38 -14.46
CA PRO A 70 2.96 -30.23 -15.53
C PRO A 70 1.42 -30.26 -15.49
N ASN A 71 0.76 -30.20 -16.65
CA ASN A 71 -0.71 -30.19 -16.82
C ASN A 71 -1.45 -28.98 -16.18
N VAL A 72 -0.99 -27.75 -16.46
CA VAL A 72 -1.72 -26.53 -16.07
C VAL A 72 -3.12 -26.53 -16.70
N ASN A 73 -4.15 -26.50 -15.85
CA ASN A 73 -5.54 -26.43 -16.29
C ASN A 73 -6.09 -25.01 -16.06
N TRP A 74 -6.66 -24.41 -17.11
CA TRP A 74 -7.37 -23.13 -17.07
C TRP A 74 -8.81 -23.28 -16.53
N ALA A 75 -8.97 -24.08 -15.47
CA ALA A 75 -10.28 -24.37 -14.89
C ALA A 75 -10.92 -23.11 -14.30
N THR A 76 -12.17 -22.83 -14.71
CA THR A 76 -12.92 -21.61 -14.37
C THR A 76 -13.02 -21.36 -12.86
N GLY A 77 -13.17 -22.42 -12.06
CA GLY A 77 -13.26 -22.30 -10.60
C GLY A 77 -11.97 -21.80 -9.93
N SER A 78 -10.80 -22.16 -10.46
CA SER A 78 -9.51 -21.70 -9.94
C SER A 78 -9.17 -20.27 -10.41
N LEU A 79 -9.61 -19.89 -11.61
CA LEU A 79 -9.46 -18.53 -12.12
C LEU A 79 -10.26 -17.51 -11.28
N LEU A 80 -11.42 -17.92 -10.75
CA LEU A 80 -12.22 -17.08 -9.86
C LEU A 80 -11.44 -16.69 -8.59
N TRP A 81 -10.65 -17.58 -8.01
CA TRP A 81 -9.82 -17.24 -6.84
C TRP A 81 -8.76 -16.19 -7.17
N GLY A 82 -8.16 -16.25 -8.36
CA GLY A 82 -7.26 -15.22 -8.85
C GLY A 82 -7.94 -13.86 -8.98
N LEU A 83 -9.16 -13.84 -9.54
CA LEU A 83 -9.96 -12.62 -9.67
C LEU A 83 -10.35 -12.03 -8.29
N LEU A 84 -10.83 -12.87 -7.37
CA LEU A 84 -11.19 -12.45 -6.02
C LEU A 84 -9.98 -11.92 -5.24
N ALA A 85 -8.80 -12.52 -5.41
CA ALA A 85 -7.55 -12.01 -4.85
C ALA A 85 -7.19 -10.62 -5.43
N GLY A 86 -7.37 -10.41 -6.74
CA GLY A 86 -7.14 -9.11 -7.37
C GLY A 86 -8.12 -8.03 -6.86
N ILE A 87 -9.40 -8.37 -6.76
CA ILE A 87 -10.45 -7.46 -6.25
C ILE A 87 -10.16 -7.09 -4.78
N SER A 88 -9.82 -8.06 -3.93
CA SER A 88 -9.52 -7.78 -2.52
C SER A 88 -8.30 -6.86 -2.37
N GLY A 89 -7.26 -7.05 -3.20
CA GLY A 89 -6.11 -6.15 -3.26
C GLY A 89 -6.46 -4.74 -3.71
N ALA A 90 -7.30 -4.59 -4.74
CA ALA A 90 -7.75 -3.29 -5.23
C ALA A 90 -8.62 -2.54 -4.22
N ILE A 91 -9.53 -3.24 -3.54
CA ILE A 91 -10.33 -2.67 -2.44
C ILE A 91 -9.41 -2.22 -1.30
N GLY A 92 -8.42 -3.03 -0.92
CA GLY A 92 -7.43 -2.66 0.09
C GLY A 92 -6.66 -1.39 -0.28
N ALA A 93 -6.19 -1.29 -1.53
CA ALA A 93 -5.51 -0.11 -2.06
C ALA A 93 -6.40 1.15 -2.00
N LEU A 94 -7.69 1.03 -2.34
CA LEU A 94 -8.67 2.11 -2.24
C LEU A 94 -8.88 2.55 -0.79
N CYS A 95 -9.02 1.60 0.14
CA CYS A 95 -9.15 1.88 1.57
C CYS A 95 -7.91 2.62 2.12
N VAL A 96 -6.70 2.23 1.71
CA VAL A 96 -5.46 2.92 2.11
C VAL A 96 -5.45 4.38 1.64
N ILE A 97 -5.92 4.65 0.42
CA ILE A 97 -6.02 6.02 -0.11
C ILE A 97 -6.95 6.88 0.75
N PHE A 98 -8.15 6.38 1.03
CA PHE A 98 -9.12 7.11 1.85
C PHE A 98 -8.68 7.25 3.31
N ALA A 99 -8.12 6.19 3.90
CA ALA A 99 -7.57 6.25 5.24
C ALA A 99 -6.44 7.27 5.34
N THR A 100 -5.57 7.35 4.33
CA THR A 100 -4.49 8.35 4.29
C THR A 100 -5.03 9.76 4.14
N ARG A 101 -6.05 9.97 3.29
CA ARG A 101 -6.73 11.27 3.18
C ARG A 101 -7.28 11.73 4.52
N ASP A 102 -8.03 10.86 5.20
CA ASP A 102 -8.70 11.20 6.45
C ASP A 102 -7.69 11.38 7.58
N ALA A 103 -6.65 10.55 7.63
CA ALA A 103 -5.54 10.70 8.59
C ALA A 103 -4.79 12.02 8.38
N VAL A 104 -4.55 12.45 7.14
CA VAL A 104 -3.93 13.75 6.84
C VAL A 104 -4.83 14.90 7.29
N ALA A 105 -6.14 14.81 7.07
CA ALA A 105 -7.10 15.82 7.52
C ALA A 105 -7.15 15.96 9.05
N LEU A 106 -6.96 14.86 9.78
CA LEU A 106 -6.93 14.83 11.25
C LEU A 106 -5.56 15.18 11.85
N THR A 107 -4.50 15.17 11.04
CA THR A 107 -3.13 15.36 11.52
C THR A 107 -2.41 16.41 10.67
N ASN A 108 -1.56 15.98 9.74
CA ASN A 108 -0.88 16.80 8.76
C ASN A 108 -0.39 15.91 7.59
N PRO A 109 0.10 16.50 6.48
CA PRO A 109 0.54 15.76 5.30
C PRO A 109 1.67 14.76 5.55
N ILE A 110 2.46 14.93 6.61
CA ILE A 110 3.58 14.03 6.94
C ILE A 110 3.11 12.90 7.86
N THR A 111 2.35 13.23 8.91
CA THR A 111 1.90 12.25 9.92
C THR A 111 0.87 11.27 9.36
N GLY A 112 0.00 11.69 8.43
CA GLY A 112 -1.05 10.81 7.89
C GLY A 112 -0.51 9.53 7.23
N PRO A 113 0.34 9.62 6.19
CA PRO A 113 0.96 8.45 5.56
C PRO A 113 1.82 7.63 6.54
N LEU A 114 2.51 8.31 7.46
CA LEU A 114 3.36 7.71 8.48
C LEU A 114 2.56 6.87 9.49
N LEU A 115 1.30 7.23 9.75
CA LEU A 115 0.39 6.49 10.62
C LEU A 115 -0.26 5.32 9.89
N VAL A 116 -0.81 5.55 8.69
CA VAL A 116 -1.66 4.55 8.00
C VAL A 116 -0.87 3.33 7.56
N ALA A 117 0.32 3.51 7.01
CA ALA A 117 1.14 2.41 6.51
C ALA A 117 1.43 1.33 7.59
N PRO A 118 2.05 1.65 8.74
CA PRO A 118 2.35 0.63 9.75
C PRO A 118 1.11 -0.06 10.32
N LEU A 119 -0.03 0.63 10.40
CA LEU A 119 -1.27 0.02 10.90
C LEU A 119 -1.83 -1.03 9.94
N VAL A 120 -1.87 -0.71 8.65
CA VAL A 120 -2.38 -1.64 7.64
C VAL A 120 -1.43 -2.83 7.51
N PHE A 121 -0.12 -2.59 7.46
CA PHE A 121 0.87 -3.64 7.23
C PHE A 121 1.21 -4.49 8.47
N ALA A 122 0.93 -4.01 9.68
CA ALA A 122 0.98 -4.85 10.88
C ALA A 122 -0.34 -5.60 11.14
N GLY A 123 -1.49 -5.06 10.69
CA GLY A 123 -2.79 -5.70 10.82
C GLY A 123 -3.05 -6.80 9.77
N ALA A 124 -2.59 -6.59 8.52
CA ALA A 124 -2.81 -7.53 7.43
C ALA A 124 -2.27 -8.95 7.71
N PRO A 125 -1.08 -9.17 8.31
CA PRO A 125 -0.60 -10.49 8.68
C PRO A 125 -1.50 -11.24 9.67
N ILE A 126 -2.14 -10.51 10.60
CA ILE A 126 -3.05 -11.09 11.59
C ILE A 126 -4.30 -11.64 10.87
N ILE A 127 -4.93 -10.81 10.03
CA ILE A 127 -6.10 -11.22 9.24
C ILE A 127 -5.75 -12.36 8.28
N ASN A 128 -4.60 -12.28 7.61
CA ASN A 128 -4.12 -13.33 6.72
C ASN A 128 -3.95 -14.66 7.46
N THR A 129 -3.39 -14.64 8.66
CA THR A 129 -3.22 -15.84 9.50
C THR A 129 -4.58 -16.46 9.83
N ILE A 130 -5.52 -15.66 10.34
CA ILE A 130 -6.86 -16.13 10.70
C ILE A 130 -7.55 -16.74 9.48
N ALA A 131 -7.56 -16.03 8.35
CA ALA A 131 -8.20 -16.50 7.12
C ALA A 131 -7.56 -17.79 6.60
N SER A 132 -6.23 -17.89 6.62
CA SER A 132 -5.48 -19.07 6.18
C SER A 132 -5.76 -20.29 7.05
N MET A 133 -5.90 -20.10 8.35
CA MET A 133 -6.12 -21.19 9.31
C MET A 133 -7.58 -21.63 9.41
N THR A 134 -8.53 -20.78 9.02
CA THR A 134 -9.98 -21.05 9.19
C THR A 134 -10.68 -21.33 7.86
N ILE A 135 -10.65 -20.36 6.94
CA ILE A 135 -11.43 -20.37 5.70
C ILE A 135 -10.64 -21.07 4.58
N PHE A 136 -9.34 -20.81 4.49
CA PHE A 136 -8.47 -21.30 3.41
C PHE A 136 -7.56 -22.45 3.85
N ALA A 137 -7.93 -23.17 4.90
CA ALA A 137 -7.17 -24.35 5.34
C ALA A 137 -7.29 -25.53 4.36
N HIS A 138 -8.26 -25.51 3.42
CA HIS A 138 -8.45 -26.51 2.37
C HIS A 138 -8.41 -27.98 2.86
N GLY A 139 -8.93 -28.23 4.06
CA GLY A 139 -8.94 -29.57 4.68
C GLY A 139 -7.56 -30.08 5.13
N GLN A 140 -6.50 -29.27 5.00
CA GLN A 140 -5.17 -29.60 5.51
C GLN A 140 -5.18 -29.48 7.04
N LYS A 141 -4.81 -30.56 7.73
CA LYS A 141 -4.49 -30.52 9.17
C LYS A 141 -3.14 -29.83 9.34
N LEU A 142 -3.13 -28.51 9.32
CA LEU A 142 -1.93 -27.75 9.66
C LEU A 142 -1.57 -28.07 11.12
N PRO A 143 -0.34 -28.56 11.41
CA PRO A 143 0.11 -28.62 12.79
C PRO A 143 0.02 -27.21 13.38
N ALA A 144 -0.53 -27.10 14.59
CA ALA A 144 -0.72 -25.81 15.23
C ALA A 144 0.61 -25.03 15.20
N PRO A 145 0.64 -23.79 14.68
CA PRO A 145 1.81 -22.96 14.74
C PRO A 145 2.38 -22.90 16.15
N ALA A 146 3.70 -22.85 16.26
CA ALA A 146 4.36 -22.76 17.56
C ALA A 146 3.85 -21.52 18.33
N PRO A 147 3.74 -21.55 19.66
CA PRO A 147 3.26 -20.41 20.46
C PRO A 147 3.96 -19.08 20.14
N GLN A 148 5.24 -19.13 19.78
CA GLN A 148 6.07 -17.99 19.39
C GLN A 148 5.54 -17.28 18.13
N PHE A 149 4.92 -18.01 17.21
CA PHE A 149 4.30 -17.43 16.02
C PHE A 149 3.13 -16.51 16.40
N TYR A 150 2.26 -16.97 17.31
CA TYR A 150 1.17 -16.15 17.83
C TYR A 150 1.68 -14.98 18.68
N ALA A 151 2.73 -15.20 19.47
CA ALA A 151 3.37 -14.11 20.21
C ALA A 151 3.86 -13.00 19.26
N GLY A 152 4.43 -13.36 18.10
CA GLY A 152 4.79 -12.40 17.05
C GLY A 152 3.60 -11.57 16.55
N LEU A 153 2.43 -12.20 16.34
CA LEU A 153 1.21 -11.50 15.94
C LEU A 153 0.67 -10.57 17.05
N VAL A 154 0.76 -10.99 18.31
CA VAL A 154 0.40 -10.15 19.46
C VAL A 154 1.33 -8.93 19.54
N ILE A 155 2.64 -9.13 19.37
CA ILE A 155 3.61 -8.02 19.35
C ILE A 155 3.33 -7.07 18.18
N ALA A 156 2.97 -7.58 17.00
CA ALA A 156 2.55 -6.75 15.88
C ALA A 156 1.30 -5.91 16.22
N ALA A 157 0.31 -6.51 16.89
CA ALA A 157 -0.87 -5.80 17.36
C ALA A 157 -0.53 -4.72 18.41
N LEU A 158 0.35 -5.02 19.36
CA LEU A 158 0.84 -4.04 20.32
C LEU A 158 1.60 -2.91 19.62
N GLY A 159 2.42 -3.24 18.61
CA GLY A 159 3.11 -2.25 17.77
C GLY A 159 2.14 -1.30 17.08
N MET A 160 1.01 -1.79 16.54
CA MET A 160 -0.05 -0.94 15.98
C MET A 160 -0.62 0.03 17.02
N VAL A 161 -0.91 -0.46 18.22
CA VAL A 161 -1.41 0.37 19.32
C VAL A 161 -0.39 1.44 19.69
N MET A 162 0.89 1.08 19.81
CA MET A 162 1.96 2.03 20.12
C MET A 162 2.08 3.11 19.03
N VAL A 163 2.02 2.75 17.75
CA VAL A 163 2.06 3.74 16.65
C VAL A 163 0.86 4.70 16.72
N MET A 164 -0.32 4.21 17.09
CA MET A 164 -1.51 5.06 17.27
C MET A 164 -1.40 6.00 18.46
N VAL A 165 -0.89 5.50 19.59
CA VAL A 165 -0.77 6.25 20.85
C VAL A 165 0.35 7.29 20.77
N TYR A 166 1.52 6.89 20.24
CA TYR A 166 2.73 7.72 20.17
C TYR A 166 2.94 8.38 18.81
N LYS A 167 1.86 8.62 18.06
CA LYS A 167 1.93 9.33 16.78
C LYS A 167 2.54 10.73 16.96
N PRO A 168 3.38 11.21 16.02
CA PRO A 168 3.96 12.54 16.12
C PRO A 168 2.88 13.62 16.17
N VAL A 169 2.87 14.41 17.24
CA VAL A 169 2.07 15.63 17.34
C VAL A 169 2.82 16.72 16.59
N ALA A 170 2.13 17.50 15.75
CA ALA A 170 2.74 18.63 15.08
C ALA A 170 3.38 19.56 16.14
N PRO A 171 4.60 20.08 15.92
CA PRO A 171 5.12 21.14 16.77
C PRO A 171 4.10 22.27 16.83
N THR A 172 3.64 22.63 18.03
CA THR A 172 2.87 23.86 18.22
C THR A 172 3.68 24.99 17.58
N PRO A 173 3.11 25.77 16.63
CA PRO A 173 3.81 26.94 16.11
C PRO A 173 4.25 27.77 17.30
N ALA A 174 5.55 28.08 17.40
CA ALA A 174 6.04 28.99 18.42
C ALA A 174 5.18 30.25 18.35
N LYS A 175 4.43 30.52 19.42
CA LYS A 175 3.58 31.69 19.56
C LYS A 175 4.51 32.91 19.61
N GLY A 176 4.86 33.47 18.45
CA GLY A 176 5.84 34.56 18.42
C GLY A 176 6.48 34.96 17.09
N ALA A 177 6.04 34.47 15.93
CA ALA A 177 6.44 35.09 14.66
C ALA A 177 5.27 35.92 14.13
N ALA A 178 5.30 37.23 14.44
CA ALA A 178 4.42 38.21 13.82
C ALA A 178 4.53 38.12 12.28
N PRO A 179 3.44 38.33 11.51
CA PRO A 179 3.53 38.40 10.06
C PRO A 179 4.50 39.51 9.69
N ALA A 180 5.64 39.15 9.06
CA ALA A 180 6.46 40.14 8.38
C ALA A 180 5.56 40.80 7.33
N ALA A 181 5.35 42.10 7.51
CA ALA A 181 4.50 42.92 6.67
C ALA A 181 4.84 42.70 5.18
N ALA A 182 3.80 42.54 4.37
CA ALA A 182 3.91 42.53 2.92
C ALA A 182 4.63 43.81 2.46
N ALA A 183 5.78 43.63 1.79
CA ALA A 183 6.42 44.71 1.06
C ALA A 183 5.47 45.15 -0.08
N PRO A 184 5.26 46.46 -0.29
CA PRO A 184 4.34 46.95 -1.32
C PRO A 184 4.85 46.58 -2.72
N ALA A 185 3.94 46.11 -3.56
CA ALA A 185 4.19 45.80 -4.96
C ALA A 185 4.66 47.06 -5.71
N THR A 186 5.82 46.99 -6.35
CA THR A 186 6.27 48.01 -7.29
C THR A 186 5.40 47.95 -8.55
N THR A 187 4.57 48.97 -8.75
CA THR A 187 3.81 49.18 -9.99
C THR A 187 4.78 49.50 -11.12
N ASN A 188 4.89 48.58 -12.09
CA ASN A 188 5.61 48.82 -13.33
C ASN A 188 4.71 49.62 -14.28
N PRO A 189 5.08 50.84 -14.72
CA PRO A 189 4.23 51.66 -15.57
C PRO A 189 4.59 51.41 -17.04
N ASP A 190 4.22 50.26 -17.61
CA ASP A 190 4.35 50.03 -19.05
C ASP A 190 3.41 48.91 -19.52
N SER A 191 2.13 49.25 -19.69
CA SER A 191 1.24 48.46 -20.55
C SER A 191 0.26 49.39 -21.26
N PRO A 192 0.31 49.50 -22.59
CA PRO A 192 -0.58 50.38 -23.34
C PRO A 192 -2.01 49.84 -23.34
N ALA A 193 -2.96 50.75 -23.09
CA ALA A 193 -4.39 50.48 -23.24
C ALA A 193 -4.70 50.06 -24.68
N LYS A 194 -5.37 48.92 -24.85
CA LYS A 194 -5.87 48.44 -26.13
C LYS A 194 -7.30 48.98 -26.35
N PRO A 195 -7.67 49.38 -27.59
CA PRO A 195 -8.92 50.10 -27.90
C PRO A 195 -10.20 49.36 -27.53
#